data_AF-A0A6V7HS49-F1
#
_entry.id   AF-A0A6V7HS49-F1
#
_cell.length_a   1.000
_cell.length_b   1.000
_cell.length_c   1.000
_cell.angle_alpha   90.00
_cell.angle_beta   90.00
_cell.angle_gamma   90.00
#
_symmetry.space_group_name_H-M   'P 1'
#
loop_
_entity.id
_entity.type
_entity.pdbx_description
1 polymer ?
#
loop_
_entity_poly.entity_id
_entity_poly.type
_entity_poly.pdbx_seq_one_letter_code
_entity_poly.pdbx_strand_id
1 'polypeptide(L)'
;EYSPGGRQTYQRHPGSVIHKKNGELPTIQNDSALLQRFSQVNISEKATKEFWTVRENANYGEEELYCSGKVAVHSKGTQFTRVLKTSYTCDTDIKHALWCNFSTKPPHQASKLPDNDDENPGEQVECICLLDSYTLKVFNEKGEDYVSSLQFQISSVWATKYGLLLEKSPVPIPVS
;
A
#
# COMPACT_ATOMS: atom_id res chain seq x y z
N GLU A 1 23.41 3.84 13.77
CA GLU A 1 22.74 3.08 12.69
C GLU A 1 21.30 3.56 12.59
N TYR A 2 20.77 3.78 11.39
CA TYR A 2 19.38 4.25 11.20
C TYR A 2 18.41 3.07 11.33
N SER A 3 17.31 3.24 12.06
CA SER A 3 16.24 2.24 12.17
C SER A 3 14.91 2.88 11.75
N PRO A 4 14.12 2.25 10.86
CA PRO A 4 12.82 2.77 10.47
C PRO A 4 11.86 2.72 11.67
N GLY A 5 11.32 3.88 12.05
CA GLY A 5 10.40 4.01 13.19
C GLY A 5 9.08 3.27 13.00
N GLY A 6 8.63 3.06 11.75
CA GLY A 6 7.46 2.23 11.44
C GLY A 6 7.58 0.80 11.96
N ARG A 7 8.79 0.27 12.12
CA ARG A 7 9.03 -1.08 12.66
C ARG A 7 8.50 -1.24 14.09
N GLN A 8 8.66 -0.22 14.94
CA GLN A 8 8.15 -0.28 16.32
C GLN A 8 6.61 -0.27 16.35
N THR A 9 5.98 0.48 15.44
CA THR A 9 4.52 0.49 15.31
C THR A 9 4.02 -0.86 14.79
N TYR A 10 4.70 -1.42 13.79
CA TYR A 10 4.40 -2.74 13.24
C TYR A 10 4.44 -3.85 14.29
N GLN A 11 5.43 -3.85 15.19
CA GLN A 11 5.52 -4.84 16.28
C GLN A 11 4.33 -4.83 17.24
N ARG A 12 3.61 -3.71 17.35
CA ARG A 12 2.43 -3.55 18.20
C ARG A 12 1.12 -3.58 17.40
N HIS A 13 1.20 -3.80 16.09
CA HIS A 13 0.06 -3.78 15.19
C HIS A 13 -0.84 -5.02 15.43
N PRO A 14 -2.18 -4.88 15.41
CA PRO A 14 -3.12 -5.99 15.68
C PRO A 14 -3.05 -7.14 14.65
N GLY A 15 -2.37 -6.94 13.53
CA GLY A 15 -2.19 -7.94 12.48
C GLY A 15 -3.32 -7.95 11.44
N SER A 16 -3.49 -9.07 10.75
CA SER A 16 -4.44 -9.22 9.63
C SER A 16 -5.89 -9.32 10.12
N VAL A 17 -6.81 -8.65 9.42
CA VAL A 17 -8.25 -8.67 9.74
C VAL A 17 -8.87 -9.98 9.25
N ILE A 18 -9.49 -10.74 10.16
CA ILE A 18 -10.14 -12.02 9.83
C ILE A 18 -11.56 -11.74 9.35
N HIS A 19 -11.79 -11.82 8.04
CA HIS A 19 -13.15 -11.90 7.50
C HIS A 19 -13.75 -13.27 7.84
N LYS A 20 -14.64 -13.31 8.85
CA LYS A 20 -15.49 -14.50 9.06
C LYS A 20 -16.42 -14.63 7.85
N LYS A 21 -16.24 -15.66 7.03
CA LYS A 21 -17.25 -16.08 6.04
C LYS A 21 -18.48 -16.56 6.82
N ASN A 22 -19.42 -15.65 7.08
CA ASN A 22 -20.77 -16.03 7.50
C ASN A 22 -21.52 -16.49 6.24
N GLY A 23 -21.68 -17.80 6.01
CA GLY A 23 -22.34 -18.24 4.78
C GLY A 23 -22.62 -19.71 4.54
N GLU A 24 -22.41 -20.66 5.46
CA GLU A 24 -22.89 -22.05 5.26
C GLU A 24 -23.60 -22.57 6.51
N LEU A 25 -24.83 -23.09 6.31
CA LEU A 25 -25.79 -23.56 7.32
C LEU A 25 -25.30 -24.81 8.09
N PRO A 26 -25.95 -25.18 9.21
CA PRO A 26 -25.38 -25.99 10.27
C PRO A 26 -25.52 -27.48 9.99
N THR A 27 -24.45 -28.10 9.48
CA THR A 27 -24.32 -29.55 9.56
C THR A 27 -22.88 -29.92 9.83
N ILE A 28 -22.67 -30.37 11.07
CA ILE A 28 -21.58 -31.23 11.50
C ILE A 28 -20.20 -30.54 11.55
N GLN A 29 -19.72 -30.32 12.78
CA GLN A 29 -18.35 -30.60 13.28
C GLN A 29 -17.85 -29.46 14.17
N ASN A 30 -17.86 -29.75 15.47
CA ASN A 30 -17.31 -28.93 16.56
C ASN A 30 -15.78 -28.71 16.47
N ASP A 31 -15.13 -29.12 15.39
CA ASP A 31 -13.68 -29.04 15.18
C ASP A 31 -13.25 -27.87 14.28
N SER A 32 -14.19 -27.16 13.65
CA SER A 32 -13.91 -26.10 12.66
C SER A 32 -13.22 -24.87 13.25
N ALA A 33 -13.62 -24.41 14.46
CA ALA A 33 -13.11 -23.16 15.01
C ALA A 33 -11.62 -23.23 15.38
N LEU A 34 -11.17 -24.38 15.89
CA LEU A 34 -9.76 -24.62 16.19
C LEU A 34 -8.95 -24.77 14.91
N LEU A 35 -9.42 -25.56 13.94
CA LEU A 35 -8.77 -25.71 12.64
C LEU A 35 -8.66 -24.37 11.88
N GLN A 36 -9.69 -23.54 11.96
CA GLN A 36 -9.67 -22.18 11.39
C GLN A 36 -8.62 -21.32 12.09
N ARG A 37 -8.51 -21.38 13.42
CA ARG A 37 -7.43 -20.71 14.18
C ARG A 37 -6.05 -21.26 13.86
N PHE A 38 -5.90 -22.58 13.66
CA PHE A 38 -4.63 -23.20 13.27
C PHE A 38 -4.23 -22.87 11.83
N SER A 39 -5.18 -22.69 10.90
CA SER A 39 -4.88 -22.18 9.56
C SER A 39 -4.43 -20.72 9.55
N GLN A 40 -4.70 -19.97 10.63
CA GLN A 40 -4.30 -18.57 10.78
C GLN A 40 -2.87 -18.41 11.32
N VAL A 41 -2.27 -19.47 11.86
CA VAL A 41 -0.86 -19.48 12.27
C VAL A 41 -0.01 -20.05 11.15
N ASN A 42 0.67 -19.18 10.43
CA ASN A 42 1.77 -19.58 9.56
C ASN A 42 3.03 -19.74 10.42
N ILE A 43 3.37 -20.99 10.77
CA ILE A 43 4.56 -21.34 11.56
C ILE A 43 5.82 -21.29 10.69
N SER A 44 5.70 -21.11 9.36
CA SER A 44 6.86 -20.75 8.56
C SER A 44 7.20 -19.29 8.88
N GLU A 45 8.19 -19.07 9.74
CA GLU A 45 8.90 -17.80 9.88
C GLU A 45 9.65 -17.48 8.57
N LYS A 46 8.93 -17.30 7.46
CA LYS A 46 9.50 -16.59 6.32
C LYS A 46 9.64 -15.16 6.79
N ALA A 47 10.87 -14.73 7.02
CA ALA A 47 11.19 -13.33 7.26
C ALA A 47 10.48 -12.50 6.19
N THR A 48 9.45 -11.75 6.59
CA THR A 48 8.73 -10.87 5.68
C THR A 48 9.69 -9.78 5.27
N LYS A 49 9.93 -9.64 3.95
CA LYS A 49 10.77 -8.58 3.43
C LYS A 49 10.15 -7.24 3.85
N GLU A 50 10.87 -6.48 4.65
CA GLU A 50 10.48 -5.12 4.99
C GLU A 50 11.18 -4.13 4.04
N PHE A 51 10.54 -3.00 3.81
CA PHE A 51 11.09 -1.87 3.06
C PHE A 51 10.44 -0.58 3.52
N TRP A 52 11.09 0.56 3.27
CA TRP A 52 10.57 1.86 3.63
C TRP A 52 11.07 2.94 2.68
N THR A 53 10.36 4.06 2.66
CA THR A 53 10.80 5.28 1.99
C THR A 53 10.55 6.44 2.93
N VAL A 54 11.46 7.42 2.89
CA VAL A 54 11.37 8.66 3.66
C VAL A 54 11.40 9.81 2.67
N ARG A 55 10.55 10.81 2.89
CA ARG A 55 10.58 12.09 2.18
C ARG A 55 10.64 13.25 3.17
N GLU A 56 11.19 14.36 2.72
CA GLU A 56 11.16 15.60 3.49
C GLU A 56 9.73 16.13 3.56
N ASN A 57 9.38 16.71 4.71
CA ASN A 57 8.10 17.34 4.93
C ASN A 57 8.31 18.70 5.59
N ALA A 58 7.85 19.78 4.95
CA ALA A 58 8.09 21.15 5.43
C ALA A 58 7.53 21.43 6.84
N ASN A 59 6.47 20.72 7.23
CA ASN A 59 5.76 20.96 8.48
C ASN A 59 6.26 20.09 9.63
N TYR A 60 6.68 18.86 9.32
CA TYR A 60 7.02 17.84 10.32
C TYR A 60 8.49 17.36 10.24
N GLY A 61 9.27 17.89 9.30
CA GLY A 61 10.65 17.46 9.02
C GLY A 61 10.70 16.26 8.08
N GLU A 62 10.21 15.10 8.52
CA GLU A 62 10.24 13.85 7.75
C GLU A 62 8.85 13.19 7.70
N GLU A 63 8.62 12.43 6.64
CA GLU A 63 7.47 11.55 6.48
C GLU A 63 7.95 10.19 5.98
N GLU A 64 7.57 9.12 6.69
CA GLU A 64 8.00 7.75 6.40
C GLU A 64 6.79 6.88 6.05
N LEU A 65 6.95 6.09 5.00
CA LEU A 65 6.09 4.97 4.65
C LEU A 65 6.89 3.68 4.80
N TYR A 66 6.60 2.94 5.86
CA TYR A 66 7.21 1.65 6.20
C TYR A 66 6.27 0.52 5.81
N CYS A 67 6.79 -0.59 5.28
CA CYS A 67 6.01 -1.77 4.92
C CYS A 67 6.70 -3.05 5.38
N SER A 68 5.92 -3.98 5.93
CA SER A 68 6.35 -5.34 6.25
C SER A 68 5.17 -6.30 6.16
N GLY A 69 5.34 -7.36 5.35
CA GLY A 69 4.28 -8.33 5.07
C GLY A 69 3.02 -7.63 4.54
N LYS A 70 1.91 -7.75 5.27
CA LYS A 70 0.61 -7.19 4.89
C LYS A 70 0.34 -5.78 5.40
N VAL A 71 1.28 -5.19 6.15
CA VAL A 71 1.03 -3.94 6.87
C VAL A 71 1.91 -2.83 6.34
N ALA A 72 1.30 -1.68 6.08
CA ALA A 72 2.01 -0.41 5.83
C ALA A 72 1.75 0.56 6.97
N VAL A 73 2.79 1.28 7.41
CA VAL A 73 2.73 2.28 8.46
C VAL A 73 3.21 3.60 7.88
N HIS A 74 2.34 4.60 7.93
CA HIS A 74 2.66 5.96 7.57
C HIS A 74 2.82 6.81 8.83
N SER A 75 3.99 7.43 8.99
CA SER A 75 4.32 8.29 10.12
C SER A 75 4.92 9.63 9.67
N LYS A 76 4.73 10.67 10.48
CA LYS A 76 5.26 12.02 10.27
C LYS A 76 6.13 12.41 11.47
N GLY A 77 7.18 13.18 11.26
CA GLY A 77 8.10 13.62 12.30
C GLY A 77 9.53 13.09 12.13
N THR A 78 10.47 13.78 12.76
CA THR A 78 11.89 13.39 12.82
C THR A 78 12.10 12.13 13.65
N GLN A 79 13.34 11.64 13.75
CA GLN A 79 13.71 10.49 14.60
C GLN A 79 13.24 10.62 16.06
N PHE A 80 13.08 11.84 16.57
CA PHE A 80 12.68 12.09 17.97
C PHE A 80 11.21 12.50 18.14
N THR A 81 10.56 12.94 17.07
CA THR A 81 9.20 13.53 17.11
C THR A 81 8.19 12.72 16.33
N ARG A 82 8.55 11.50 15.94
CA ARG A 82 7.75 10.66 15.07
C ARG A 82 6.40 10.30 15.69
N VAL A 83 5.34 10.54 14.92
CA VAL A 83 3.96 10.22 15.27
C VAL A 83 3.35 9.36 14.17
N LEU A 84 2.64 8.31 14.59
CA LEU A 84 1.82 7.49 13.69
C LEU A 84 0.71 8.35 13.08
N LYS A 85 0.65 8.40 11.74
CA LYS A 85 -0.44 9.06 11.02
C LYS A 85 -1.54 8.06 10.67
N THR A 86 -1.17 6.97 10.00
CA THR A 86 -2.10 5.92 9.55
C THR A 86 -1.39 4.57 9.46
N SER A 87 -2.14 3.49 9.65
CA SER A 87 -1.68 2.12 9.37
C SER A 87 -2.67 1.43 8.46
N TYR A 88 -2.17 0.73 7.46
CA TYR A 88 -2.96 0.02 6.45
C TYR A 88 -2.68 -1.47 6.58
N THR A 89 -3.72 -2.28 6.43
CA THR A 89 -3.61 -3.75 6.45
C THR A 89 -4.24 -4.31 5.19
N CYS A 90 -3.44 -5.05 4.42
CA CYS A 90 -3.88 -5.75 3.23
C CYS A 90 -4.20 -7.22 3.52
N ASP A 91 -4.89 -7.85 2.58
CA ASP A 91 -5.25 -9.27 2.66
C ASP A 91 -4.06 -10.17 2.31
N THR A 92 -3.19 -9.67 1.43
CA THR A 92 -1.95 -10.33 0.98
C THR A 92 -0.74 -9.42 1.20
N ASP A 93 0.46 -9.99 1.04
CA ASP A 93 1.71 -9.26 1.29
C ASP A 93 1.87 -8.10 0.30
N ILE A 94 2.18 -6.94 0.85
CA ILE A 94 2.46 -5.71 0.10
C ILE A 94 3.80 -5.88 -0.61
N LYS A 95 3.78 -5.74 -1.93
CA LYS A 95 4.98 -5.79 -2.78
C LYS A 95 5.57 -4.42 -3.03
N HIS A 96 4.73 -3.40 -3.16
CA HIS A 96 5.14 -2.02 -3.36
C HIS A 96 4.27 -1.08 -2.56
N ALA A 97 4.90 -0.02 -2.05
CA ALA A 97 4.22 1.08 -1.40
C ALA A 97 4.92 2.39 -1.74
N LEU A 98 4.16 3.39 -2.15
CA LEU A 98 4.69 4.68 -2.57
C LEU A 98 3.62 5.77 -2.46
N TRP A 99 4.09 7.01 -2.30
CA TRP A 99 3.26 8.18 -2.55
C TRP A 99 3.13 8.43 -4.05
N CYS A 100 1.94 8.85 -4.49
CA CYS A 100 1.68 9.20 -5.88
C CYS A 100 0.60 10.28 -5.98
N ASN A 101 0.77 11.22 -6.90
CA ASN A 101 -0.19 12.28 -7.18
C ASN A 101 -1.00 11.92 -8.43
N PHE A 102 -2.32 12.06 -8.34
CA PHE A 102 -3.23 11.86 -9.46
C PHE A 102 -3.90 13.18 -9.84
N SER A 103 -4.00 13.44 -11.15
CA SER A 103 -4.80 14.57 -11.66
C SER A 103 -6.29 14.21 -11.58
N THR A 104 -7.08 15.08 -10.95
CA THR A 104 -8.55 14.94 -10.94
C THR A 104 -9.20 15.42 -12.24
N LYS A 105 -8.46 16.19 -13.06
CA LYS A 105 -8.94 16.69 -14.35
C LYS A 105 -8.59 15.71 -15.48
N PRO A 106 -9.54 15.39 -16.37
CA PRO A 106 -9.25 14.54 -17.52
C PRO A 106 -8.29 15.26 -18.50
N PRO A 107 -7.40 14.50 -19.18
CA PRO A 107 -6.34 15.07 -20.02
C PRO A 107 -6.86 15.96 -21.16
N HIS A 108 -8.07 15.71 -21.67
CA HIS A 108 -8.70 16.53 -22.73
C HIS A 108 -9.09 17.95 -22.30
N GLN A 109 -9.07 18.26 -21.00
CA GLN A 109 -9.31 19.62 -20.48
C GLN A 109 -8.01 20.33 -20.08
N ALA A 110 -6.88 19.62 -20.04
CA ALA A 110 -5.58 20.20 -19.70
C ALA A 110 -4.90 20.88 -20.90
N SER A 111 -5.29 20.55 -22.14
CA SER A 111 -4.64 21.00 -23.38
C SER A 111 -5.19 22.29 -24.00
N LYS A 112 -6.02 23.07 -23.27
CA LYS A 112 -6.56 24.36 -23.74
C LYS A 112 -5.97 25.58 -23.04
N LEU A 113 -4.89 25.42 -22.27
CA LEU A 113 -4.14 26.56 -21.74
C LEU A 113 -3.01 26.90 -22.72
N PRO A 114 -2.83 28.18 -23.11
CA PRO A 114 -1.69 28.59 -23.91
C PRO A 114 -0.40 28.34 -23.10
N ASP A 115 0.69 28.01 -23.80
CA ASP A 115 2.06 27.86 -23.28
C ASP A 115 2.54 29.14 -22.57
N ASN A 116 2.01 29.40 -21.39
CA ASN A 116 2.61 30.26 -20.40
C ASN A 116 3.14 29.35 -19.31
N ASP A 117 4.46 29.41 -19.11
CA ASP A 117 5.25 28.82 -18.02
C ASP A 117 4.78 29.33 -16.65
N ASP A 118 3.56 28.99 -16.26
CA ASP A 118 3.10 29.06 -14.89
C ASP A 118 2.31 27.77 -14.66
N GLU A 119 3.02 26.74 -14.22
CA GLU A 119 2.47 25.45 -13.81
C GLU A 119 1.40 25.71 -12.76
N ASN A 120 0.15 25.90 -13.17
CA ASN A 120 -0.97 25.81 -12.26
C ASN A 120 -1.20 24.30 -12.11
N PRO A 121 -0.75 23.66 -11.01
CA PRO A 121 -0.95 22.23 -10.84
C PRO A 121 -2.46 22.02 -10.77
N GLY A 122 -3.07 21.56 -11.87
CA GLY A 122 -4.48 21.21 -11.87
C GLY A 122 -4.73 20.28 -10.69
N GLU A 123 -5.75 20.57 -9.88
CA GLU A 123 -6.03 19.95 -8.57
C GLU A 123 -5.54 18.49 -8.49
N GLN A 124 -4.32 18.31 -7.98
CA GLN A 124 -3.70 17.01 -7.80
C GLN A 124 -4.10 16.48 -6.44
N VAL A 125 -4.38 15.18 -6.40
CA VAL A 125 -4.67 14.48 -5.14
C VAL A 125 -3.48 13.59 -4.85
N GLU A 126 -2.81 13.90 -3.73
CA GLU A 126 -1.77 13.04 -3.19
C GLU A 126 -2.39 11.82 -2.51
N CYS A 127 -1.85 10.65 -2.85
CA CYS A 127 -2.31 9.37 -2.37
C CYS A 127 -1.16 8.49 -1.91
N ILE A 128 -1.44 7.58 -0.99
CA ILE A 128 -0.62 6.41 -0.70
C ILE A 128 -1.15 5.25 -1.55
N CYS A 129 -0.28 4.65 -2.34
CA CYS A 129 -0.57 3.50 -3.18
C CYS A 129 0.08 2.26 -2.59
N LEU A 130 -0.71 1.22 -2.30
CA LEU A 130 -0.26 -0.08 -1.85
C LEU A 130 -0.60 -1.11 -2.91
N LEU A 131 0.41 -1.85 -3.37
CA LEU A 131 0.24 -2.88 -4.38
C LEU A 131 0.64 -4.22 -3.81
N ASP A 132 -0.23 -5.21 -3.99
CA ASP A 132 0.12 -6.62 -3.83
C ASP A 132 0.30 -7.29 -5.20
N SER A 133 0.13 -8.61 -5.29
CA SER A 133 0.31 -9.32 -6.57
C SER A 133 -0.76 -8.99 -7.62
N TYR A 134 -1.97 -8.63 -7.19
CA TYR A 134 -3.13 -8.50 -8.07
C TYR A 134 -4.04 -7.34 -7.72
N THR A 135 -3.76 -6.57 -6.67
CA THR A 135 -4.59 -5.45 -6.25
C THR A 135 -3.74 -4.19 -6.07
N LEU A 136 -4.27 -3.09 -6.57
CA LEU A 136 -3.83 -1.73 -6.29
C LEU A 136 -4.85 -1.10 -5.34
N LYS A 137 -4.40 -0.67 -4.17
CA LYS A 137 -5.18 0.09 -3.20
C LYS A 137 -4.61 1.50 -3.11
N VAL A 138 -5.44 2.52 -3.31
CA VAL A 138 -5.05 3.94 -3.31
C VAL A 138 -5.85 4.66 -2.25
N PHE A 139 -5.17 5.32 -1.32
CA PHE A 139 -5.77 6.04 -0.19
C PHE A 139 -5.37 7.51 -0.26
N ASN A 140 -6.32 8.44 -0.14
CA ASN A 140 -6.02 9.86 -0.05
C ASN A 140 -6.20 10.42 1.36
N GLU A 141 -5.71 11.64 1.60
CA GLU A 141 -5.84 12.29 2.91
C GLU A 141 -7.29 12.68 3.27
N LYS A 142 -8.21 12.72 2.29
CA LYS A 142 -9.64 12.97 2.51
C LYS A 142 -10.37 11.72 3.02
N GLY A 143 -9.71 10.56 3.07
CA GLY A 143 -10.27 9.29 3.53
C GLY A 143 -10.98 8.50 2.44
N GLU A 144 -10.84 8.89 1.18
CA GLU A 144 -11.32 8.08 0.05
C GLU A 144 -10.34 6.94 -0.23
N ASP A 145 -10.86 5.74 -0.47
CA ASP A 145 -10.11 4.57 -0.86
C ASP A 145 -10.59 3.99 -2.19
N TYR A 146 -9.64 3.66 -3.06
CA TYR A 146 -9.89 3.10 -4.37
C TYR A 146 -9.17 1.76 -4.49
N VAL A 147 -9.89 0.72 -4.91
CA VAL A 147 -9.32 -0.62 -5.10
C VAL A 147 -9.50 -1.05 -6.56
N SER A 148 -8.41 -1.46 -7.19
CA SER A 148 -8.41 -1.96 -8.56
C SER A 148 -7.73 -3.33 -8.64
N SER A 149 -8.34 -4.25 -9.38
CA SER A 149 -7.74 -5.56 -9.66
C SER A 149 -6.87 -5.49 -10.91
N LEU A 150 -5.68 -6.06 -10.83
CA LEU A 150 -4.68 -6.11 -11.89
C LEU A 150 -4.77 -7.43 -12.62
N GLN A 151 -4.81 -7.38 -13.95
CA GLN A 151 -4.88 -8.55 -14.81
C GLN A 151 -3.52 -9.20 -15.08
N PHE A 152 -2.46 -8.69 -14.44
CA PHE A 152 -1.09 -9.18 -14.59
C PHE A 152 -0.31 -8.94 -13.31
N GLN A 153 0.75 -9.72 -13.11
CA GLN A 153 1.70 -9.49 -12.03
C GLN A 153 2.63 -8.33 -12.37
N ILE A 154 2.94 -7.54 -11.35
CA ILE A 154 3.81 -6.36 -11.46
C ILE A 154 5.21 -6.72 -10.97
N SER A 155 6.24 -6.29 -11.72
CA SER A 155 7.64 -6.34 -11.29
C SER A 155 8.07 -5.05 -10.58
N SER A 156 7.65 -3.90 -11.09
CA SER A 156 8.04 -2.57 -10.60
C SER A 156 6.92 -1.55 -10.76
N VAL A 157 6.96 -0.50 -9.93
CA VAL A 157 6.03 0.63 -9.99
C VAL A 157 6.76 1.94 -9.75
N TRP A 158 6.34 3.00 -10.44
CA TRP A 158 6.88 4.34 -10.26
C TRP A 158 5.75 5.37 -10.17
N ALA A 159 5.91 6.33 -9.26
CA ALA A 159 5.13 7.54 -9.27
C ALA A 159 5.62 8.47 -10.38
N THR A 160 4.68 9.05 -11.11
CA THR A 160 4.92 10.03 -12.17
C THR A 160 4.01 11.25 -11.93
N LYS A 161 4.24 12.34 -12.65
CA LYS A 161 3.34 13.51 -12.62
C LYS A 161 1.92 13.23 -13.13
N TYR A 162 1.70 12.08 -13.78
CA TYR A 162 0.40 11.68 -14.34
C TYR A 162 -0.26 10.53 -13.55
N GLY A 163 0.31 10.10 -12.43
CA GLY A 163 -0.12 8.92 -11.68
C GLY A 163 0.92 7.81 -11.69
N LEU A 164 0.48 6.55 -11.77
CA LEU A 164 1.37 5.39 -11.68
C LEU A 164 1.81 4.86 -13.05
N LEU A 165 3.09 4.50 -13.15
CA LEU A 165 3.64 3.68 -14.22
C LEU A 165 3.89 2.27 -13.67
N LEU A 166 3.38 1.24 -14.34
CA LEU A 166 3.47 -0.15 -13.91
C LEU A 166 4.30 -0.97 -14.89
N GLU A 167 5.30 -1.68 -14.39
CA GLU A 167 6.05 -2.69 -15.15
C GLU A 167 5.42 -4.07 -14.95
N LYS A 168 5.07 -4.73 -16.05
CA LYS A 168 4.53 -6.08 -16.03
C LYS A 168 5.65 -7.10 -15.90
N SER A 169 5.47 -8.09 -15.01
CA SER A 169 6.38 -9.22 -14.90
C SER A 169 6.43 -10.03 -16.19
N PRO A 170 7.62 -10.50 -16.62
CA PRO A 170 7.74 -11.35 -17.80
C PRO A 170 6.98 -12.67 -17.57
N VAL A 171 6.26 -13.12 -18.60
CA VAL A 171 5.61 -14.44 -18.58
C VAL A 171 6.71 -15.51 -18.75
N PRO A 172 6.81 -16.52 -17.86
CA PRO A 172 7.76 -17.60 -18.06
C PRO A 172 7.49 -18.28 -19.40
N ILE A 173 8.47 -18.26 -20.31
CA ILE A 173 8.39 -19.00 -21.56
C ILE A 173 8.60 -20.48 -21.20
N PRO A 174 7.66 -21.40 -21.52
CA PRO A 174 7.89 -22.82 -21.32
C PRO A 174 9.08 -23.23 -22.18
N VAL A 175 10.13 -23.76 -21.56
CA VAL A 175 11.19 -24.48 -22.28
C VAL A 175 10.57 -25.76 -22.83
N SER A 176 10.54 -25.86 -24.16
CA SER A 176 10.08 -27.05 -24.89
C SER A 176 11.14 -28.15 -24.90
#